data_AF-A0A8B7V7H4-F1
#
_entry.id   AF-A0A8B7V7H4-F1
#
_cell.length_a   1.000
_cell.length_b   1.000
_cell.length_c   1.000
_cell.angle_alpha   90.00
_cell.angle_beta   90.00
_cell.angle_gamma   90.00
#
_symmetry.space_group_name_H-M   'P 1'
#
loop_
_entity.id
_entity.type
_entity.pdbx_description
1 polymer ?
#
loop_
_entity_poly.entity_id
_entity_poly.type
_entity_poly.pdbx_seq_one_letter_code
_entity_poly.pdbx_strand_id
1 'polypeptide(L)'
;MQPIASKLTLAELNQILYRCESEEQEDGGGCYDIPNWSSLKYAGLQGLMSVLAEIRPRNDLGHPFCDNLRSGDWMIDYVSGRLISRSGNIAEVGRWLQAMFFYLKQIPRYLIPCYFDAILIGAYTTLLDVAWKQMSSFVQNGSTFVKHLSLGSVQMCGVGKFPSLPLLSPSLLDVPCRLNEITKEKEQCCVSVAAGLPHFSSGLFRCWGRDTFIALRGILLVTGRYLEAR
;
A
#
# COMPACT_ATOMS: atom_id res chain seq x y z
N MET A 1 -13.02 -2.29 10.82
CA MET A 1 -11.62 -2.04 10.41
C MET A 1 -10.58 -2.69 11.35
N GLN A 2 -10.50 -2.31 12.63
CA GLN A 2 -9.41 -2.73 13.52
C GLN A 2 -9.15 -4.25 13.64
N PRO A 3 -10.18 -5.14 13.72
CA PRO A 3 -9.95 -6.59 13.76
C PRO A 3 -9.42 -7.19 12.45
N ILE A 4 -9.69 -6.53 11.32
CA ILE A 4 -9.17 -6.93 10.00
C ILE A 4 -7.72 -6.44 9.90
N ALA A 5 -7.50 -5.18 10.25
CA ALA A 5 -6.20 -4.54 10.15
C ALA A 5 -5.13 -5.25 11.01
N SER A 6 -5.48 -5.76 12.20
CA SER A 6 -4.53 -6.45 13.08
C SER A 6 -3.95 -7.75 12.52
N LYS A 7 -4.54 -8.31 11.45
CA LYS A 7 -4.05 -9.53 10.78
C LYS A 7 -3.09 -9.24 9.63
N LEU A 8 -2.95 -7.98 9.24
CA LEU A 8 -2.13 -7.59 8.10
C LEU A 8 -0.65 -7.65 8.44
N THR A 9 0.14 -8.15 7.52
CA THR A 9 1.60 -8.06 7.53
C THR A 9 2.08 -6.71 6.98
N LEU A 10 3.33 -6.34 7.25
CA LEU A 10 3.97 -5.17 6.63
C LEU A 10 4.00 -5.25 5.09
N ALA A 11 4.08 -6.45 4.52
CA ALA A 11 4.03 -6.66 3.07
C ALA A 11 2.63 -6.43 2.48
N GLU A 12 1.57 -6.83 3.19
CA GLU A 12 0.19 -6.52 2.78
C GLU A 12 -0.12 -5.03 2.93
N LEU A 13 0.46 -4.38 3.95
CA LEU A 13 0.36 -2.93 4.14
C LEU A 13 1.01 -2.14 2.99
N ASN A 14 2.10 -2.64 2.38
CA ASN A 14 2.64 -2.07 1.14
C ASN A 14 1.57 -2.02 0.04
N GLN A 15 0.85 -3.12 -0.18
CA GLN A 15 -0.19 -3.20 -1.22
C GLN A 15 -1.39 -2.29 -0.93
N ILE A 16 -1.79 -2.16 0.34
CA ILE A 16 -2.94 -1.35 0.74
C ILE A 16 -2.62 0.15 0.71
N LEU A 17 -1.45 0.54 1.24
CA LEU A 17 -1.11 1.94 1.44
C LEU A 17 -0.37 2.55 0.26
N TYR A 18 0.47 1.78 -0.42
CA TYR A 18 1.43 2.29 -1.41
C TYR A 18 1.17 1.67 -2.78
N ARG A 19 2.18 1.03 -3.41
CA ARG A 19 2.23 0.62 -4.82
C ARG A 19 2.30 1.80 -5.77
N CYS A 20 3.48 2.03 -6.36
CA CYS A 20 3.61 2.97 -7.46
C CYS A 20 3.01 2.39 -8.76
N GLU A 21 2.92 3.19 -9.82
CA GLU A 21 2.34 2.79 -11.11
C GLU A 21 2.91 1.47 -11.64
N SER A 22 4.22 1.39 -11.77
CA SER A 22 4.94 0.22 -12.30
C SER A 22 4.75 -1.05 -11.47
N GLU A 23 4.55 -0.89 -10.16
CA GLU A 23 4.23 -1.97 -9.25
C GLU A 23 2.79 -2.47 -9.45
N GLU A 24 1.82 -1.55 -9.46
CA GLU A 24 0.41 -1.89 -9.63
C GLU A 24 0.12 -2.49 -11.01
N GLN A 25 0.82 -2.03 -12.05
CA GLN A 25 0.73 -2.56 -13.41
C GLN A 25 1.17 -4.02 -13.54
N GLU A 26 2.17 -4.48 -12.78
CA GLU A 26 2.55 -5.91 -12.78
C GLU A 26 1.36 -6.79 -12.40
N ASP A 27 0.49 -6.29 -11.51
CA ASP A 27 -0.72 -6.97 -11.07
C ASP A 27 -1.94 -6.75 -11.98
N GLY A 28 -1.76 -6.05 -13.11
CA GLY A 28 -2.83 -5.74 -14.06
C GLY A 28 -3.68 -4.53 -13.69
N GLY A 29 -3.24 -3.71 -12.73
CA GLY A 29 -3.89 -2.46 -12.33
C GLY A 29 -3.14 -1.21 -12.83
N GLY A 30 -3.28 -0.12 -12.07
CA GLY A 30 -2.62 1.16 -12.31
C GLY A 30 -3.03 2.17 -11.25
N CYS A 31 -2.36 3.32 -11.20
CA CYS A 31 -2.77 4.44 -10.36
C CYS A 31 -3.96 5.16 -10.99
N TYR A 32 -4.90 5.59 -10.15
CA TYR A 32 -6.07 6.32 -10.64
C TYR A 32 -5.66 7.66 -11.24
N ASP A 33 -6.14 7.95 -12.44
CA ASP A 33 -5.99 9.24 -13.10
C ASP A 33 -7.15 10.17 -12.72
N ILE A 34 -6.85 11.28 -12.06
CA ILE A 34 -7.87 12.26 -11.68
C ILE A 34 -8.08 13.19 -12.87
N PRO A 35 -9.30 13.23 -13.46
CA PRO A 35 -9.56 14.04 -14.64
C PRO A 35 -9.19 15.51 -14.43
N ASN A 36 -8.55 16.11 -15.44
CA ASN A 36 -8.11 17.50 -15.45
C ASN A 36 -7.07 17.85 -14.36
N TRP A 37 -6.33 16.85 -13.85
CA TRP A 37 -5.29 17.10 -12.86
C TRP A 37 -4.05 16.25 -13.06
N SER A 38 -3.99 15.05 -12.46
CA SER A 38 -2.86 14.14 -12.58
C SER A 38 -3.22 12.76 -12.03
N SER A 39 -2.41 11.77 -12.40
CA SER A 39 -2.47 10.44 -11.80
C SER A 39 -1.86 10.41 -10.41
N LEU A 40 -2.43 9.60 -9.52
CA LEU A 40 -1.93 9.41 -8.16
C LEU A 40 -0.49 8.85 -8.18
N LYS A 41 0.33 9.28 -7.22
CA LYS A 41 1.71 8.77 -7.08
C LYS A 41 1.78 7.35 -6.52
N TYR A 42 0.76 6.97 -5.76
CA TYR A 42 0.54 5.62 -5.27
C TYR A 42 -0.89 5.22 -5.57
N ALA A 43 -1.10 3.96 -5.96
CA ALA A 43 -2.42 3.38 -6.16
C ALA A 43 -3.18 3.19 -4.84
N GLY A 44 -2.45 2.94 -3.75
CA GLY A 44 -2.97 2.77 -2.41
C GLY A 44 -3.39 4.07 -1.72
N LEU A 45 -3.81 3.92 -0.46
CA LEU A 45 -4.41 5.03 0.31
C LEU A 45 -3.47 6.23 0.47
N GLN A 46 -2.16 6.04 0.53
CA GLN A 46 -1.19 7.14 0.61
C GLN A 46 -1.37 8.12 -0.57
N GLY A 47 -1.63 7.62 -1.78
CA GLY A 47 -1.78 8.47 -2.96
C GLY A 47 -2.91 9.46 -2.78
N LEU A 48 -4.07 8.98 -2.33
CA LEU A 48 -5.26 9.79 -2.03
C LEU A 48 -5.00 10.74 -0.86
N MET A 49 -4.40 10.24 0.23
CA MET A 49 -4.12 11.02 1.43
C MET A 49 -3.15 12.17 1.16
N SER A 50 -2.17 11.99 0.27
CA SER A 50 -1.27 13.06 -0.15
C SER A 50 -2.00 14.19 -0.88
N VAL A 51 -3.04 13.87 -1.67
CA VAL A 51 -3.87 14.90 -2.32
C VAL A 51 -4.77 15.59 -1.29
N LEU A 52 -5.44 14.81 -0.45
CA LEU A 52 -6.36 15.29 0.58
C LEU A 52 -5.66 16.16 1.64
N ALA A 53 -4.36 15.93 1.88
CA ALA A 53 -3.55 16.75 2.78
C ALA A 53 -3.43 18.22 2.31
N GLU A 54 -3.52 18.48 1.00
CA GLU A 54 -3.54 19.85 0.45
C GLU A 54 -4.95 20.45 0.41
N ILE A 55 -5.96 19.62 0.12
CA ILE A 55 -7.36 20.04 0.00
C ILE A 55 -7.95 20.39 1.37
N ARG A 56 -7.79 19.50 2.36
CA ARG A 56 -8.48 19.56 3.66
C ARG A 56 -8.19 20.85 4.43
N PRO A 57 -6.93 21.32 4.59
CA PRO A 57 -6.64 22.52 5.35
C PRO A 57 -7.21 23.79 4.72
N ARG A 58 -7.41 23.80 3.40
CA ARG A 58 -7.93 24.93 2.63
C ARG A 58 -9.43 24.86 2.40
N ASN A 59 -10.06 23.73 2.74
CA ASN A 59 -11.43 23.40 2.34
C ASN A 59 -11.65 23.63 0.83
N ASP A 60 -10.67 23.21 0.01
CA ASP A 60 -10.67 23.44 -1.44
C ASP A 60 -11.64 22.49 -2.15
N LEU A 61 -12.94 22.74 -1.96
CA LEU A 61 -13.99 21.96 -2.60
C LEU A 61 -13.98 22.12 -4.13
N GLY A 62 -13.27 23.11 -4.70
CA GLY A 62 -13.13 23.31 -6.14
C GLY A 62 -12.02 22.48 -6.78
N HIS A 63 -11.29 21.67 -6.01
CA HIS A 63 -10.22 20.83 -6.54
C HIS A 63 -10.78 19.74 -7.49
N PRO A 64 -10.11 19.41 -8.62
CA PRO A 64 -10.56 18.37 -9.55
C PRO A 64 -10.83 16.99 -8.91
N PHE A 65 -10.12 16.69 -7.82
CA PHE A 65 -10.37 15.51 -6.98
C PHE A 65 -11.80 15.50 -6.41
N CYS A 66 -12.24 16.62 -5.83
CA CYS A 66 -13.58 16.76 -5.27
C CYS A 66 -14.65 16.79 -6.37
N ASP A 67 -14.36 17.43 -7.50
CA ASP A 67 -15.24 17.40 -8.68
C ASP A 67 -15.44 15.98 -9.19
N ASN A 68 -14.37 15.17 -9.27
CA ASN A 68 -14.46 13.79 -9.71
C ASN A 68 -15.35 12.95 -8.78
N LEU A 69 -15.20 13.10 -7.46
CA LEU A 69 -16.04 12.43 -6.45
C LEU A 69 -17.51 12.87 -6.49
N ARG A 70 -17.79 14.11 -6.89
CA ARG A 70 -19.17 14.59 -7.11
C ARG A 70 -19.77 14.06 -8.41
N SER A 71 -18.93 13.94 -9.44
CA SER A 71 -19.35 13.58 -10.80
C SER A 71 -19.69 12.10 -10.96
N GLY A 72 -19.12 11.23 -10.12
CA GLY A 72 -19.46 9.82 -10.14
C GLY A 72 -18.65 8.98 -9.15
N ASP A 73 -18.83 7.67 -9.23
CA ASP A 73 -18.34 6.71 -8.24
C ASP A 73 -17.02 6.04 -8.61
N TRP A 74 -16.41 6.42 -9.75
CA TRP A 74 -15.23 5.72 -10.29
C TRP A 74 -14.05 5.67 -9.33
N MET A 75 -13.70 6.77 -8.66
CA MET A 75 -12.62 6.79 -7.67
C MET A 75 -12.99 5.94 -6.44
N ILE A 76 -14.25 5.97 -6.02
CA ILE A 76 -14.76 5.20 -4.88
C ILE A 76 -14.65 3.70 -5.18
N ASP A 77 -15.06 3.29 -6.39
CA ASP A 77 -14.99 1.93 -6.88
C ASP A 77 -13.55 1.47 -7.10
N TYR A 78 -12.69 2.35 -7.62
CA TYR A 78 -11.26 2.08 -7.78
C TYR A 78 -10.61 1.67 -6.45
N VAL A 79 -10.83 2.45 -5.38
CA VAL A 79 -10.19 2.23 -4.07
C VAL A 79 -10.51 0.86 -3.48
N SER A 80 -11.78 0.46 -3.53
CA SER A 80 -12.18 -0.85 -3.01
C SER A 80 -11.87 -1.99 -3.99
N GLY A 81 -12.13 -1.77 -5.29
CA GLY A 81 -11.94 -2.74 -6.35
C GLY A 81 -10.51 -3.24 -6.47
N ARG A 82 -9.51 -2.35 -6.37
CA ARG A 82 -8.09 -2.73 -6.43
C ARG A 82 -7.62 -3.63 -5.30
N LEU A 83 -8.30 -3.58 -4.14
CA LEU A 83 -8.00 -4.43 -2.99
C LEU A 83 -8.79 -5.74 -3.06
N ILE A 84 -10.03 -5.70 -3.53
CA ILE A 84 -10.89 -6.87 -3.72
C ILE A 84 -10.32 -7.82 -4.78
N SER A 85 -9.64 -7.29 -5.80
CA SER A 85 -8.96 -8.10 -6.82
C SER A 85 -7.74 -8.86 -6.27
N ARG A 86 -7.31 -8.56 -5.04
CA ARG A 86 -6.24 -9.29 -4.34
C ARG A 86 -6.80 -10.46 -3.55
N SER A 87 -5.92 -11.24 -2.94
CA SER A 87 -6.29 -12.39 -2.10
C SER A 87 -6.06 -12.11 -0.61
N GLY A 88 -6.59 -13.00 0.25
CA GLY A 88 -6.33 -12.97 1.68
C GLY A 88 -6.87 -11.74 2.41
N ASN A 89 -6.13 -11.25 3.40
CA ASN A 89 -6.56 -10.16 4.28
C ASN A 89 -6.73 -8.83 3.53
N ILE A 90 -6.03 -8.63 2.41
CA ILE A 90 -6.15 -7.42 1.58
C ILE A 90 -7.57 -7.31 1.00
N ALA A 91 -8.12 -8.42 0.52
CA ALA A 91 -9.49 -8.46 0.00
C ALA A 91 -10.53 -8.14 1.09
N GLU A 92 -10.28 -8.57 2.34
CA GLU A 92 -11.14 -8.23 3.47
C GLU A 92 -11.17 -6.71 3.74
N VAL A 93 -10.03 -6.03 3.63
CA VAL A 93 -9.96 -4.56 3.72
C VAL A 93 -10.73 -3.91 2.57
N GLY A 94 -10.58 -4.44 1.35
CA GLY A 94 -11.33 -3.99 0.18
C GLY A 94 -12.85 -4.13 0.36
N ARG A 95 -13.32 -5.27 0.88
CA ARG A 95 -14.75 -5.50 1.16
C ARG A 95 -15.26 -4.63 2.30
N TRP A 96 -14.44 -4.35 3.32
CA TRP A 96 -14.80 -3.38 4.35
C TRP A 96 -14.98 -1.97 3.76
N LEU A 97 -14.05 -1.52 2.91
CA LEU A 97 -14.17 -0.22 2.21
C LEU A 97 -15.38 -0.19 1.28
N GLN A 98 -15.64 -1.25 0.52
CA GLN A 98 -16.81 -1.38 -0.34
C GLN A 98 -18.11 -1.24 0.45
N ALA A 99 -18.21 -1.87 1.63
CA ALA A 99 -19.37 -1.76 2.50
C ALA A 99 -19.57 -0.33 3.03
N MET A 100 -18.50 0.35 3.42
CA MET A 100 -18.58 1.77 3.82
C MET A 100 -18.98 2.67 2.66
N PHE A 101 -18.42 2.41 1.49
CA PHE A 101 -18.70 3.17 0.27
C PHE A 101 -20.11 2.94 -0.27
N PHE A 102 -20.70 1.78 -0.05
CA PHE A 102 -22.11 1.54 -0.38
C PHE A 102 -23.04 2.59 0.25
N TYR A 103 -22.79 2.96 1.52
CA TYR A 103 -23.55 4.02 2.19
C TYR A 103 -23.15 5.41 1.69
N LEU A 104 -21.85 5.64 1.47
CA LEU A 104 -21.34 6.90 0.93
C LEU A 104 -22.02 7.27 -0.40
N LYS A 105 -22.21 6.30 -1.31
CA LYS A 105 -22.82 6.55 -2.62
C LYS A 105 -24.29 6.97 -2.58
N GLN A 106 -24.97 6.76 -1.44
CA GLN A 106 -26.40 7.09 -1.28
C GLN A 106 -26.63 8.53 -0.79
N ILE A 107 -25.59 9.23 -0.34
CA ILE A 107 -25.74 10.60 0.17
C ILE A 107 -25.72 11.61 -0.99
N PRO A 108 -26.22 12.85 -0.77
CA PRO A 108 -26.13 13.91 -1.76
C PRO A 108 -24.69 14.13 -2.26
N ARG A 109 -24.52 14.21 -3.59
CA ARG A 109 -23.19 14.23 -4.24
C ARG A 109 -22.25 15.28 -3.66
N TYR A 110 -22.75 16.47 -3.32
CA TYR A 110 -21.93 17.54 -2.75
C TYR A 110 -21.31 17.21 -1.38
N LEU A 111 -21.86 16.25 -0.64
CA LEU A 111 -21.30 15.77 0.64
C LEU A 111 -20.25 14.68 0.46
N ILE A 112 -20.25 13.96 -0.67
CA ILE A 112 -19.36 12.80 -0.89
C ILE A 112 -17.89 13.12 -0.63
N PRO A 113 -17.30 14.23 -1.13
CA PRO A 113 -15.88 14.50 -0.88
C PRO A 113 -15.50 14.53 0.61
N CYS A 114 -16.35 15.13 1.45
CA CYS A 114 -16.12 15.25 2.89
C CYS A 114 -16.20 13.89 3.58
N TYR A 115 -17.26 13.11 3.32
CA TYR A 115 -17.42 11.80 3.96
C TYR A 115 -16.46 10.75 3.40
N PHE A 116 -16.06 10.85 2.13
CA PHE A 116 -15.00 10.04 1.54
C PHE A 116 -13.68 10.26 2.29
N ASP A 117 -13.29 11.53 2.49
CA ASP A 117 -12.10 11.89 3.28
C ASP A 117 -12.19 11.34 4.72
N ALA A 118 -13.34 11.48 5.38
CA ALA A 118 -13.54 10.97 6.74
C ALA A 118 -13.41 9.43 6.84
N ILE A 119 -13.90 8.69 5.84
CA ILE A 119 -13.73 7.23 5.78
C ILE A 119 -12.25 6.88 5.56
N LEU A 120 -11.60 7.55 4.62
CA LEU A 120 -10.20 7.28 4.29
C LEU A 120 -9.24 7.62 5.43
N ILE A 121 -9.41 8.74 6.11
CA ILE A 121 -8.53 9.12 7.22
C ILE A 121 -8.65 8.12 8.37
N GLY A 122 -9.86 7.63 8.68
CA GLY A 122 -10.07 6.61 9.70
C GLY A 122 -9.41 5.28 9.34
N ALA A 123 -9.53 4.85 8.09
CA ALA A 123 -8.86 3.63 7.61
C ALA A 123 -7.33 3.77 7.59
N TYR A 124 -6.84 4.89 7.04
CA TYR A 124 -5.42 5.18 6.87
C TYR A 124 -4.69 5.24 8.21
N THR A 125 -5.22 6.00 9.18
CA THR A 125 -4.63 6.11 10.53
C THR A 125 -4.59 4.76 11.24
N THR A 126 -5.67 3.96 11.13
CA THR A 126 -5.70 2.59 11.69
C THR A 126 -4.61 1.71 11.08
N LEU A 127 -4.38 1.80 9.77
CA LEU A 127 -3.38 1.01 9.06
C LEU A 127 -1.95 1.45 9.40
N LEU A 128 -1.70 2.75 9.56
CA LEU A 128 -0.40 3.25 10.03
C LEU A 128 -0.09 2.77 11.44
N ASP A 129 -1.07 2.81 12.35
CA ASP A 129 -0.91 2.29 13.71
C ASP A 129 -0.57 0.81 13.74
N VAL A 130 -1.21 0.02 12.88
CA VAL A 130 -0.88 -1.40 12.71
C VAL A 130 0.53 -1.59 12.18
N ALA A 131 0.97 -0.77 11.22
CA ALA A 131 2.33 -0.83 10.69
C ALA A 131 3.36 -0.58 11.79
N TRP A 132 3.19 0.50 12.57
CA TRP A 132 4.14 0.83 13.64
C TRP A 132 4.14 -0.19 14.77
N LYS A 133 2.99 -0.76 15.15
CA LYS A 133 2.90 -1.83 16.17
C LYS A 133 3.67 -3.10 15.79
N GLN A 134 3.87 -3.35 14.49
CA GLN A 134 4.68 -4.47 14.00
C GLN A 134 6.18 -4.16 13.95
N MET A 135 6.57 -2.90 14.10
CA MET A 135 7.97 -2.48 14.04
C MET A 135 8.63 -2.53 15.43
N SER A 136 9.95 -2.33 15.47
CA SER A 136 10.73 -2.32 16.71
C SER A 136 10.25 -1.29 17.74
N SER A 137 10.63 -1.48 19.00
CA SER A 137 10.35 -0.53 20.09
C SER A 137 10.91 0.88 19.82
N PHE A 138 12.02 0.98 19.09
CA PHE A 138 12.59 2.26 18.65
C PHE A 138 11.61 3.05 17.77
N VAL A 139 10.91 2.37 16.86
CA VAL A 139 9.91 2.99 16.00
C VAL A 139 8.62 3.29 16.78
N GLN A 140 8.13 2.32 17.55
CA GLN A 140 6.88 2.46 18.31
C GLN A 140 6.91 3.66 19.27
N ASN A 141 8.02 3.82 19.98
CA ASN A 141 8.26 4.89 20.96
C ASN A 141 8.98 6.11 20.34
N GLY A 142 9.24 6.08 19.04
CA GLY A 142 9.92 7.16 18.32
C GLY A 142 9.01 8.37 18.08
N SER A 143 9.63 9.48 17.69
CA SER A 143 8.91 10.70 17.30
C SER A 143 8.09 10.49 16.02
N THR A 144 7.19 11.43 15.73
CA THR A 144 6.45 11.45 14.46
C THR A 144 7.37 11.38 13.24
N PHE A 145 8.55 12.01 13.31
CA PHE A 145 9.55 11.93 12.25
C PHE A 145 10.12 10.51 12.08
N VAL A 146 10.48 9.83 13.18
CA VAL A 146 10.95 8.44 13.14
C VAL A 146 9.87 7.52 12.56
N LYS A 147 8.62 7.71 12.99
CA LYS A 147 7.47 6.96 12.49
C LYS A 147 7.23 7.17 11.00
N HIS A 148 7.34 8.40 10.50
CA HIS A 148 7.23 8.67 9.07
C HIS A 148 8.40 8.08 8.27
N LEU A 149 9.64 8.19 8.77
CA LEU A 149 10.80 7.55 8.13
C LEU A 149 10.67 6.03 8.08
N SER A 150 10.16 5.40 9.14
CA SER A 150 10.02 3.95 9.19
C SER A 150 9.01 3.42 8.16
N LEU A 151 8.02 4.21 7.75
CA LEU A 151 7.10 3.85 6.66
C LEU A 151 7.81 3.76 5.31
N GLY A 152 9.00 4.36 5.15
CA GLY A 152 9.89 4.09 4.02
C GLY A 152 10.24 2.60 3.89
N SER A 153 10.32 1.86 5.00
CA SER A 153 10.44 0.39 4.96
C SER A 153 9.23 -0.26 4.29
N VAL A 154 8.02 0.18 4.63
CA VAL A 154 6.78 -0.38 4.06
C VAL A 154 6.68 -0.01 2.58
N GLN A 155 7.11 1.19 2.19
CA GLN A 155 7.14 1.61 0.78
C GLN A 155 8.08 0.75 -0.06
N MET A 156 9.31 0.53 0.41
CA MET A 156 10.37 -0.10 -0.38
C MET A 156 10.32 -1.63 -0.33
N CYS A 157 9.77 -2.22 0.73
CA CYS A 157 9.75 -3.67 0.92
C CYS A 157 8.35 -4.22 0.62
N GLY A 158 8.23 -4.98 -0.47
CA GLY A 158 6.98 -5.54 -0.95
C GLY A 158 7.17 -6.87 -1.67
N VAL A 159 6.07 -7.54 -1.96
CA VAL A 159 6.01 -8.77 -2.75
C VAL A 159 5.39 -8.43 -4.10
N GLY A 160 6.19 -8.52 -5.17
CA GLY A 160 5.71 -8.31 -6.55
C GLY A 160 5.07 -9.57 -7.12
N LYS A 161 4.41 -9.45 -8.29
CA LYS A 161 3.78 -10.59 -8.98
C LYS A 161 4.78 -11.65 -9.43
N PHE A 162 6.04 -11.25 -9.64
CA PHE A 162 7.13 -12.15 -9.97
C PHE A 162 8.18 -12.14 -8.85
N PRO A 163 8.80 -13.29 -8.51
CA PRO A 163 9.87 -13.34 -7.54
C PRO A 163 11.06 -12.48 -8.01
N SER A 164 11.52 -11.56 -7.15
CA SER A 164 12.67 -10.69 -7.46
C SER A 164 13.97 -11.11 -6.78
N LEU A 165 13.91 -12.11 -5.90
CA LEU A 165 15.07 -12.66 -5.20
C LEU A 165 15.49 -13.99 -5.85
N PRO A 166 16.78 -14.36 -5.79
CA PRO A 166 17.22 -15.69 -6.18
C PRO A 166 16.53 -16.77 -5.32
N LEU A 167 16.53 -18.00 -5.83
CA LEU A 167 16.06 -19.16 -5.07
C LEU A 167 16.86 -19.26 -3.78
N LEU A 168 16.15 -19.22 -2.65
CA LEU A 168 16.76 -19.38 -1.34
C LEU A 168 17.17 -20.83 -1.11
N SER A 169 18.09 -21.04 -0.16
CA SER A 169 18.59 -22.37 0.17
C SER A 169 17.43 -23.33 0.53
N PRO A 170 17.40 -24.56 -0.03
CA PRO A 170 16.40 -25.57 0.34
C PRO A 170 16.39 -25.95 1.82
N SER A 171 17.49 -25.68 2.55
CA SER A 171 17.59 -25.93 3.98
C SER A 171 16.85 -24.90 4.85
N LEU A 172 16.37 -23.80 4.26
CA LEU A 172 15.60 -22.79 4.98
C LEU A 172 14.16 -23.26 5.15
N LEU A 173 13.72 -23.30 6.40
CA LEU A 173 12.33 -23.57 6.75
C LEU A 173 11.49 -22.29 6.63
N ASP A 174 10.19 -22.47 6.44
CA ASP A 174 9.17 -21.42 6.46
C ASP A 174 9.36 -20.29 5.43
N VAL A 175 9.99 -20.60 4.28
CA VAL A 175 10.08 -19.68 3.15
C VAL A 175 8.65 -19.41 2.62
N PRO A 176 8.20 -18.14 2.58
CA PRO A 176 6.90 -17.81 2.01
C PRO A 176 6.81 -18.27 0.56
N CYS A 177 5.76 -19.03 0.25
CA CYS A 177 5.48 -19.50 -1.10
C CYS A 177 4.03 -19.20 -1.49
N ARG A 178 3.82 -18.98 -2.79
CA ARG A 178 2.48 -18.88 -3.40
C ARG A 178 2.34 -19.85 -4.55
N LEU A 179 1.10 -20.12 -4.94
CA LEU A 179 0.83 -20.86 -6.17
C LEU A 179 0.85 -19.87 -7.34
N ASN A 180 1.70 -20.11 -8.34
CA ASN A 180 1.69 -19.32 -9.56
C ASN A 180 0.40 -19.61 -10.34
N GLU A 181 -0.34 -18.57 -10.68
CA GLU A 181 -1.66 -18.71 -11.32
C GLU A 181 -1.55 -19.29 -12.74
N ILE A 182 -0.43 -19.06 -13.42
CA ILE A 182 -0.17 -19.48 -14.80
C ILE A 182 0.43 -20.88 -14.83
N THR A 183 1.54 -21.10 -14.11
CA THR A 183 2.27 -22.38 -14.17
C THR A 183 1.69 -23.45 -13.24
N LYS A 184 0.87 -23.05 -12.26
CA LYS A 184 0.35 -23.91 -11.17
C LYS A 184 1.44 -24.52 -10.29
N GLU A 185 2.66 -23.99 -10.34
CA GLU A 185 3.76 -24.41 -9.49
C GLU A 185 3.85 -23.56 -8.23
N LYS A 186 4.43 -24.12 -7.16
CA LYS A 186 4.75 -23.35 -5.96
C LYS A 186 6.01 -22.53 -6.21
N GLU A 187 5.91 -21.22 -6.07
CA GLU A 187 7.03 -20.29 -6.20
C GLU A 187 7.25 -19.50 -4.90
N GLN A 188 8.50 -19.14 -4.64
CA GLN A 188 8.89 -18.30 -3.53
C GLN A 188 8.28 -16.89 -3.67
N CYS A 189 7.64 -16.39 -2.61
CA CYS A 189 7.02 -15.06 -2.57
C CYS A 189 7.58 -14.21 -1.42
N CYS A 190 8.90 -14.20 -1.27
CA CYS A 190 9.58 -13.39 -0.26
C CYS A 190 9.45 -11.88 -0.55
N VAL A 191 9.43 -11.11 0.53
CA VAL A 191 9.55 -9.66 0.47
C VAL A 191 10.90 -9.29 -0.14
N SER A 192 10.89 -8.32 -1.04
CA SER A 192 12.09 -7.80 -1.69
C SER A 192 12.15 -6.28 -1.60
N VAL A 193 13.38 -5.76 -1.54
CA VAL A 193 13.65 -4.32 -1.42
C VAL A 193 13.79 -3.71 -2.82
N ALA A 194 12.90 -2.79 -3.15
CA ALA A 194 13.06 -1.91 -4.31
C ALA A 194 14.25 -0.96 -4.09
N ALA A 195 15.05 -0.67 -5.12
CA ALA A 195 16.11 0.34 -5.01
C ALA A 195 15.56 1.77 -5.09
N GLY A 196 14.38 1.96 -5.67
CA GLY A 196 13.74 3.27 -5.78
C GLY A 196 12.42 3.24 -6.53
N LEU A 197 11.42 3.98 -6.05
CA LEU A 197 10.12 4.11 -6.73
C LEU A 197 10.11 5.35 -7.64
N PRO A 198 9.50 5.31 -8.84
CA PRO A 198 8.88 4.14 -9.49
C PRO A 198 9.82 3.37 -10.42
N HIS A 199 11.05 3.86 -10.67
CA HIS A 199 11.90 3.37 -11.76
C HIS A 199 12.60 2.04 -11.47
N PHE A 200 12.82 1.71 -10.20
CA PHE A 200 13.52 0.51 -9.74
C PHE A 200 12.64 -0.28 -8.76
N SER A 201 11.40 -0.52 -9.17
CA SER A 201 10.36 -1.11 -8.32
C SER A 201 9.78 -2.41 -8.87
N SER A 202 9.96 -2.73 -10.14
CA SER A 202 9.36 -3.90 -10.79
C SER A 202 10.35 -4.66 -11.67
N GLY A 203 10.01 -5.91 -11.98
CA GLY A 203 10.80 -6.80 -12.82
C GLY A 203 12.26 -6.97 -12.35
N LEU A 204 13.15 -7.10 -13.35
CA LEU A 204 14.59 -7.32 -13.13
C LEU A 204 15.31 -6.14 -12.47
N PHE A 205 14.72 -4.94 -12.50
CA PHE A 205 15.35 -3.72 -11.99
C PHE A 205 14.96 -3.38 -10.56
N ARG A 206 14.10 -4.19 -9.92
CA ARG A 206 13.64 -3.96 -8.56
C ARG A 206 14.79 -4.00 -7.55
N CYS A 207 15.58 -5.07 -7.59
CA CYS A 207 16.59 -5.35 -6.55
C CYS A 207 18.00 -5.04 -7.05
N TRP A 208 18.73 -4.22 -6.28
CA TRP A 208 20.15 -3.92 -6.53
C TRP A 208 20.96 -4.20 -5.28
N GLY A 209 21.88 -5.18 -5.34
CA GLY A 209 22.59 -5.68 -4.16
C GLY A 209 23.24 -4.58 -3.31
N ARG A 210 23.96 -3.66 -3.95
CA ARG A 210 24.58 -2.50 -3.27
C ARG A 210 23.55 -1.69 -2.47
N ASP A 211 22.48 -1.26 -3.13
CA ASP A 211 21.44 -0.41 -2.57
C ASP A 211 20.69 -1.14 -1.46
N THR A 212 20.36 -2.41 -1.66
CA THR A 212 19.76 -3.28 -0.64
C THR A 212 20.64 -3.36 0.61
N PHE A 213 21.94 -3.67 0.48
CA PHE A 213 22.82 -3.84 1.65
C PHE A 213 23.16 -2.52 2.35
N ILE A 214 23.19 -1.39 1.63
CA ILE A 214 23.29 -0.06 2.25
C ILE A 214 22.02 0.24 3.06
N ALA A 215 20.84 0.00 2.48
CA ALA A 215 19.56 0.31 3.11
C ALA A 215 19.17 -0.68 4.22
N LEU A 216 19.67 -1.92 4.18
CA LEU A 216 19.27 -3.06 5.03
C LEU A 216 19.20 -2.70 6.52
N ARG A 217 20.22 -1.98 7.04
CA ARG A 217 20.22 -1.56 8.44
C ARG A 217 19.03 -0.65 8.76
N GLY A 218 18.79 0.37 7.94
CA GLY A 218 17.76 1.37 8.19
C GLY A 218 16.35 0.84 7.99
N ILE A 219 16.10 0.15 6.87
CA ILE A 219 14.73 -0.25 6.48
C ILE A 219 14.33 -1.64 6.98
N LEU A 220 15.26 -2.53 7.31
CA LEU A 220 14.94 -3.88 7.83
C LEU A 220 15.34 -4.06 9.29
N LEU A 221 16.60 -3.79 9.67
CA LEU A 221 17.06 -4.10 11.03
C LEU A 221 16.52 -3.13 12.08
N VAL A 222 16.61 -1.83 11.85
CA VAL A 222 16.11 -0.79 12.78
C VAL A 222 14.60 -0.88 12.94
N THR A 223 13.87 -1.25 11.89
CA THR A 223 12.42 -1.43 11.92
C THR A 223 11.98 -2.78 12.49
N GLY A 224 12.90 -3.72 12.75
CA GLY A 224 12.61 -5.02 13.36
C GLY A 224 12.20 -6.14 12.39
N ARG A 225 12.41 -5.96 11.07
CA ARG A 225 12.06 -6.92 10.01
C ARG A 225 13.17 -7.96 9.80
N TYR A 226 13.56 -8.65 10.87
CA TYR A 226 14.72 -9.55 10.88
C TYR A 226 14.57 -10.77 9.96
N LEU A 227 13.35 -11.31 9.82
CA LEU A 227 13.10 -12.46 8.94
C LEU A 227 13.36 -12.13 7.47
N GLU A 228 13.03 -10.90 7.05
CA GLU A 228 13.24 -10.44 5.68
C GLU A 228 14.68 -9.98 5.43
N ALA A 229 15.42 -9.66 6.49
CA ALA A 229 16.84 -9.32 6.43
C ALA A 229 17.76 -10.55 6.35
N ARG A 230 17.26 -11.73 6.74
CA ARG A 230 18.03 -12.99 6.79
C ARG A 230 18.34 -13.54 5.41
#